data_AF-A0A7J4RCG6-F1
#
_entry.id   AF-A0A7J4RCG6-F1
#
_cell.length_a   1.000
_cell.length_b   1.000
_cell.length_c   1.000
_cell.angle_alpha   90.00
_cell.angle_beta   90.00
_cell.angle_gamma   90.00
#
_symmetry.space_group_name_H-M   'P 1'
#
loop_
_entity.id
_entity.type
_entity.pdbx_description
1 polymer ?
#
loop_
_entity_poly.entity_id
_entity_poly.type
_entity_poly.pdbx_seq_one_letter_code
_entity_poly.pdbx_strand_id
1 'polypeptide(L)'
;MKISRINLATALLIIGIIGPGIITASVDNDAGGITTYTLIGARFGYSMLWALIPVTALLIIVQEMCARMGAVTGKGLADLIRENFGVRWTLVIMIGLVLGNLFVTVAEFAGIAAVGEIIGVSRYLLIPLITLLILVSTIKLNYKTMEKFFFILTFFYISYIISGVLSKPHWGS
;
A
#
# COMPACT_ATOMS: atom_id res chain seq x y z
N MET A 1 -16.66 33.54 -6.74
CA MET A 1 -16.12 32.18 -6.91
C MET A 1 -17.17 31.34 -7.63
N LYS A 2 -17.11 31.25 -8.97
CA LYS A 2 -18.11 30.52 -9.77
C LYS A 2 -17.79 29.03 -9.68
N ILE A 3 -18.67 28.26 -9.06
CA ILE A 3 -18.63 26.79 -9.05
C ILE A 3 -18.89 26.35 -10.50
N SER A 4 -17.83 26.03 -11.24
CA SER A 4 -17.96 25.51 -12.60
C SER A 4 -18.65 24.15 -12.55
N ARG A 5 -19.73 23.97 -13.31
CA ARG A 5 -20.34 22.65 -13.53
C ARG A 5 -19.26 21.73 -14.08
N ILE A 6 -18.96 20.66 -13.34
CA ILE A 6 -17.99 19.64 -13.77
C ILE A 6 -18.62 18.93 -14.97
N ASN A 7 -18.06 19.13 -16.16
CA ASN A 7 -18.50 18.43 -17.37
C ASN A 7 -18.08 16.95 -17.27
N LEU A 8 -18.83 16.06 -17.94
CA LEU A 8 -18.55 14.61 -17.94
C LEU A 8 -17.11 14.28 -18.35
N ALA A 9 -16.54 15.04 -19.30
CA ALA A 9 -15.14 14.91 -19.71
C ALA A 9 -14.15 15.27 -18.59
N THR A 10 -14.45 16.30 -17.78
CA THR A 10 -13.66 16.67 -16.60
C THR A 10 -13.79 15.62 -15.49
N ALA A 11 -14.99 15.08 -15.30
CA ALA A 11 -15.20 13.98 -14.35
C ALA A 11 -14.44 12.70 -14.76
N LEU A 12 -14.45 12.34 -16.04
CA LEU A 12 -13.71 11.19 -16.57
C LEU A 12 -12.19 11.40 -16.50
N LEU A 13 -11.69 12.61 -16.74
CA LEU A 13 -10.29 12.97 -16.54
C LEU A 13 -9.88 12.87 -15.06
N ILE A 14 -10.72 13.36 -14.16
CA ILE A 14 -10.48 13.25 -12.71
C ILE A 14 -10.41 11.78 -12.28
N ILE A 15 -11.32 10.92 -12.76
CA ILE A 15 -11.30 9.49 -12.48
C ILE A 15 -10.02 8.83 -13.03
N GLY A 16 -9.57 9.22 -14.22
CA GLY A 16 -8.32 8.74 -14.81
C GLY A 16 -7.07 9.15 -14.01
N ILE A 17 -7.07 10.32 -13.38
CA ILE A 17 -5.97 10.82 -12.55
C ILE A 17 -6.03 10.23 -11.13
N ILE A 18 -7.23 9.92 -10.62
CA ILE A 18 -7.43 9.30 -9.30
C ILE A 18 -7.00 7.83 -9.31
N GLY A 19 -7.10 7.12 -10.43
CA GLY A 19 -6.75 5.70 -10.56
C GLY A 19 -5.38 5.34 -9.95
N PRO A 20 -4.28 6.00 -10.35
CA PRO A 20 -2.96 5.79 -9.74
C PRO A 20 -2.90 6.09 -8.24
N GLY A 21 -3.67 7.08 -7.76
CA GLY A 21 -3.75 7.42 -6.34
C GLY A 21 -4.45 6.35 -5.51
N ILE A 22 -5.57 5.80 -6.00
CA ILE A 22 -6.29 4.69 -5.36
C ILE A 22 -5.42 3.44 -5.32
N ILE A 23 -4.72 3.13 -6.41
CA ILE A 23 -3.84 1.97 -6.49
C ILE A 23 -2.70 2.12 -5.48
N THR A 24 -2.02 3.28 -5.47
CA THR A 24 -0.94 3.55 -4.52
C THR A 24 -1.40 3.42 -3.07
N ALA A 25 -2.57 3.98 -2.73
CA ALA A 25 -3.15 3.86 -1.39
C ALA A 25 -3.55 2.42 -1.01
N SER A 26 -3.96 1.61 -2.00
CA SER A 26 -4.31 0.21 -1.79
C SER A 26 -3.08 -0.69 -1.59
N VAL A 27 -1.98 -0.34 -2.27
CA VAL A 27 -0.68 -1.04 -2.18
C VAL A 27 0.05 -0.70 -0.88
N ASP A 28 -0.25 0.43 -0.26
CA ASP A 28 0.35 0.84 1.03
C ASP A 28 -0.07 -0.05 2.22
N ASN A 29 -1.10 -0.90 2.04
CA ASN A 29 -1.55 -1.85 3.04
C ASN A 29 -0.86 -3.21 2.83
N ASP A 30 0.29 -3.36 3.48
CA ASP A 30 1.08 -4.59 3.48
C ASP A 30 0.59 -5.60 4.54
N ALA A 31 1.02 -6.86 4.42
CA ALA A 31 0.70 -7.93 5.37
C ALA A 31 1.16 -7.58 6.80
N GLY A 32 2.27 -6.84 6.91
CA GLY A 32 2.80 -6.33 8.18
C GLY A 32 1.86 -5.33 8.85
N GLY A 33 1.38 -4.34 8.10
CA GLY A 33 0.38 -3.38 8.54
C GLY A 33 -0.91 -4.07 8.96
N ILE A 34 -1.47 -4.93 8.10
CA ILE A 34 -2.70 -5.69 8.39
C ILE A 34 -2.56 -6.46 9.71
N THR A 35 -1.46 -7.21 9.88
CA THR A 35 -1.19 -7.97 11.11
C THR A 35 -1.12 -7.06 12.33
N THR A 36 -0.48 -5.90 12.20
CA THR A 36 -0.32 -4.93 13.29
C THR A 36 -1.67 -4.38 13.74
N TYR A 37 -2.50 -3.91 12.80
CA TYR A 37 -3.82 -3.37 13.13
C TYR A 37 -4.76 -4.46 13.67
N THR A 38 -4.70 -5.68 13.13
CA THR A 38 -5.46 -6.83 13.66
C THR A 38 -5.03 -7.17 15.09
N LEU A 39 -3.73 -7.21 15.38
CA LEU A 39 -3.22 -7.52 16.72
C LEU A 39 -3.58 -6.43 17.74
N ILE A 40 -3.45 -5.15 17.33
CA ILE A 40 -3.84 -4.02 18.18
C ILE A 40 -5.35 -4.06 18.44
N GLY A 41 -6.18 -4.29 17.41
CA GLY A 41 -7.63 -4.43 17.58
C GLY A 41 -8.02 -5.61 18.48
N ALA A 42 -7.33 -6.74 18.38
CA ALA A 42 -7.57 -7.90 19.22
C ALA A 42 -7.17 -7.67 20.70
N ARG A 43 -6.10 -6.90 20.95
CA ARG A 43 -5.59 -6.66 22.31
C ARG A 43 -6.21 -5.45 23.01
N PHE A 44 -6.43 -4.37 22.28
CA PHE A 44 -6.85 -3.07 22.81
C PHE A 44 -8.29 -2.70 22.41
N GLY A 45 -8.97 -3.53 21.61
CA GLY A 45 -10.31 -3.23 21.12
C GLY A 45 -10.33 -1.90 20.36
N TYR A 46 -11.28 -1.03 20.72
CA TYR A 46 -11.47 0.27 20.08
C TYR A 46 -10.65 1.41 20.69
N SER A 47 -9.90 1.17 21.77
CA SER A 47 -9.21 2.24 22.50
C SER A 47 -8.11 2.94 21.70
N MET A 48 -7.62 2.31 20.62
CA MET A 48 -6.59 2.85 19.73
C MET A 48 -7.15 3.43 18.42
N LEU A 49 -8.48 3.43 18.21
CA LEU A 49 -9.07 3.98 16.98
C LEU A 49 -8.79 5.47 16.81
N TRP A 50 -8.68 6.23 17.90
CA TRP A 50 -8.37 7.65 17.83
C TRP A 50 -7.02 7.94 17.15
N ALA A 51 -6.06 7.01 17.24
CA ALA A 51 -4.73 7.17 16.63
C ALA A 51 -4.79 7.13 15.09
N LEU A 52 -5.86 6.58 14.51
CA LEU A 52 -6.06 6.55 13.07
C LEU A 52 -6.16 7.97 12.48
N ILE A 53 -6.75 8.92 13.22
CA ILE A 53 -6.93 10.31 12.76
C ILE A 53 -5.58 11.02 12.54
N PRO A 54 -4.68 11.14 13.54
CA PRO A 54 -3.39 11.79 13.35
C PRO A 54 -2.50 11.03 12.36
N VAL A 55 -2.52 9.69 12.37
CA VAL A 55 -1.74 8.89 11.41
C VAL A 55 -2.18 9.15 9.97
N THR A 56 -3.49 9.17 9.71
CA THR A 56 -4.03 9.48 8.38
C THR A 56 -3.66 10.89 7.94
N ALA A 57 -3.76 11.88 8.83
CA ALA A 57 -3.39 13.25 8.50
C ALA A 57 -1.91 13.38 8.12
N LEU A 58 -1.02 12.75 8.90
CA LEU A 58 0.42 12.73 8.61
C LEU A 58 0.73 12.02 7.29
N LEU A 59 0.07 10.89 7.03
CA LEU A 59 0.23 10.13 5.80
C LEU A 59 -0.19 10.96 4.57
N ILE A 60 -1.33 11.66 4.65
CA ILE A 60 -1.78 12.57 3.58
C ILE A 60 -0.73 13.65 3.30
N ILE A 61 -0.18 14.28 4.35
CA ILE A 61 0.84 15.33 4.20
C ILE A 61 2.09 14.77 3.52
N VAL A 62 2.60 13.62 3.99
CA VAL A 62 3.80 13.00 3.42
C VAL A 62 3.58 12.59 1.96
N GLN A 63 2.44 11.96 1.65
CA GLN A 63 2.14 11.53 0.28
C GLN A 63 1.95 12.72 -0.67
N GLU A 64 1.30 13.80 -0.22
CA GLU A 64 1.16 15.02 -1.02
C GLU A 64 2.52 15.67 -1.29
N MET A 65 3.40 15.73 -0.29
CA MET A 65 4.76 16.23 -0.46
C MET A 65 5.55 15.39 -1.47
N CYS A 66 5.46 14.06 -1.38
CA CYS A 66 6.11 13.14 -2.32
C CYS A 66 5.58 13.31 -3.75
N ALA A 67 4.25 13.41 -3.91
CA ALA A 67 3.60 13.61 -5.20
C ALA A 67 4.00 14.96 -5.82
N ARG A 68 3.96 16.05 -5.04
CA ARG A 68 4.35 17.39 -5.48
C ARG A 68 5.83 17.45 -5.87
N MET A 69 6.69 16.85 -5.06
CA MET A 69 8.12 16.76 -5.36
C MET A 69 8.36 16.03 -6.68
N GLY A 70 7.75 14.86 -6.87
CA GLY A 70 7.88 14.08 -8.12
C GLY A 70 7.33 14.82 -9.35
N ALA A 71 6.19 15.49 -9.20
CA ALA A 71 5.55 16.25 -10.29
C ALA A 71 6.35 17.49 -10.71
N VAL A 72 6.96 18.21 -9.76
CA VAL A 72 7.70 19.44 -10.05
C VAL A 72 9.13 19.16 -10.51
N THR A 73 9.81 18.21 -9.87
CA THR A 73 11.24 17.95 -10.16
C THR A 73 11.45 16.95 -11.30
N GLY A 74 10.47 16.09 -11.57
CA GLY A 74 10.62 14.96 -12.50
C GLY A 74 11.64 13.92 -12.05
N LYS A 75 12.11 13.97 -10.79
CA LYS A 75 13.16 13.11 -10.24
C LYS A 75 12.66 12.32 -9.04
N GLY A 76 13.28 11.16 -8.79
CA GLY A 76 13.04 10.37 -7.59
C GLY A 76 13.68 10.99 -6.35
N LEU A 77 13.20 10.59 -5.17
CA LEU A 77 13.75 11.04 -3.88
C LEU A 77 15.26 10.74 -3.78
N ALA A 78 15.69 9.56 -4.22
CA ALA A 78 17.11 9.16 -4.19
C ALA A 78 18.00 10.06 -5.04
N ASP A 79 17.52 10.47 -6.22
CA ASP A 79 18.25 11.35 -7.13
C ASP A 79 18.37 12.75 -6.53
N LEU A 80 17.30 13.28 -5.94
CA LEU A 80 17.31 14.58 -5.27
C LEU A 80 18.23 14.59 -4.05
N ILE A 81 18.26 13.51 -3.26
CA ILE A 81 19.21 13.39 -2.15
C ILE A 81 20.64 13.40 -2.68
N ARG A 82 20.90 12.69 -3.78
CA ARG A 82 22.23 12.63 -4.40
C ARG A 82 22.69 13.99 -4.91
N GLU A 83 21.81 14.75 -5.51
CA GLU A 83 22.11 16.08 -6.05
C GLU A 83 22.37 17.11 -4.95
N ASN A 84 21.60 17.07 -3.86
CA ASN A 84 21.68 18.09 -2.80
C ASN A 84 22.66 17.74 -1.67
N PHE A 85 22.81 16.46 -1.34
CA PHE A 85 23.60 15.99 -0.19
C PHE A 85 24.79 15.12 -0.58
N GLY A 86 24.94 14.77 -1.86
CA GLY A 86 26.04 13.97 -2.38
C GLY A 86 25.88 12.46 -2.15
N VAL A 87 26.76 11.69 -2.81
CA VAL A 87 26.64 10.23 -2.95
C VAL A 87 26.74 9.48 -1.62
N ARG A 88 27.51 9.98 -0.65
CA ARG A 88 27.72 9.31 0.65
C ARG A 88 26.40 9.18 1.43
N TRP A 89 25.62 10.25 1.50
CA TRP A 89 24.33 10.25 2.19
C TRP A 89 23.26 9.49 1.42
N THR A 90 23.26 9.58 0.10
CA THR A 90 22.39 8.73 -0.74
C THR A 90 22.65 7.27 -0.46
N LEU A 91 23.90 6.82 -0.37
CA LEU A 91 24.24 5.42 -0.13
C LEU A 91 23.67 4.93 1.21
N VAL A 92 23.84 5.71 2.29
CA VAL A 92 23.29 5.38 3.61
C VAL A 92 21.77 5.24 3.57
N ILE A 93 21.08 6.20 2.95
CA ILE A 93 19.62 6.19 2.85
C ILE A 93 19.14 5.03 1.97
N MET A 94 19.84 4.76 0.87
CA MET A 94 19.52 3.64 -0.02
C MET A 94 19.73 2.28 0.64
N ILE A 95 20.75 2.12 1.49
CA ILE A 95 20.89 0.91 2.31
C ILE A 95 19.67 0.76 3.23
N GLY A 96 19.28 1.84 3.92
CA GLY A 96 18.08 1.84 4.77
C GLY A 96 16.81 1.47 3.99
N LEU A 97 16.65 2.03 2.79
CA LEU A 97 15.54 1.72 1.87
C LEU A 97 15.53 0.24 1.48
N VAL A 98 16.68 -0.32 1.10
CA VAL A 98 16.81 -1.74 0.72
C VAL A 98 16.49 -2.66 1.90
N LEU A 99 17.01 -2.35 3.09
CA LEU A 99 16.71 -3.11 4.30
C LEU A 99 15.23 -3.02 4.69
N GLY A 100 14.63 -1.84 4.60
CA GLY A 100 13.19 -1.66 4.84
C GLY A 100 12.35 -2.50 3.89
N ASN A 101 12.63 -2.42 2.58
CA ASN A 101 11.93 -3.23 1.58
C ASN A 101 12.15 -4.74 1.79
N LEU A 102 13.35 -5.15 2.25
CA LEU A 102 13.61 -6.54 2.59
C LEU A 102 12.72 -7.01 3.74
N PHE A 103 12.57 -6.21 4.79
CA PHE A 103 11.69 -6.55 5.92
C PHE A 103 10.22 -6.62 5.50
N VAL A 104 9.74 -5.67 4.70
CA VAL A 104 8.38 -5.72 4.14
C VAL A 104 8.19 -6.98 3.30
N THR A 105 9.15 -7.29 2.43
CA THR A 105 9.10 -8.51 1.59
C THR A 105 9.04 -9.77 2.45
N VAL A 106 9.84 -9.85 3.52
CA VAL A 106 9.80 -10.98 4.47
C VAL A 106 8.44 -11.07 5.17
N ALA A 107 7.85 -9.94 5.58
CA ALA A 107 6.52 -9.91 6.18
C ALA A 107 5.43 -10.39 5.21
N GLU A 108 5.49 -10.00 3.93
CA GLU A 108 4.58 -10.48 2.89
C GLU A 108 4.65 -12.01 2.71
N PHE A 109 5.86 -12.57 2.60
CA PHE A 109 6.03 -14.02 2.50
C PHE A 109 5.60 -14.76 3.77
N ALA A 110 5.80 -14.17 4.95
CA ALA A 110 5.29 -14.72 6.20
C ALA A 110 3.74 -14.73 6.22
N GLY A 111 3.10 -13.67 5.71
CA GLY A 111 1.65 -13.62 5.55
C GLY A 111 1.13 -14.71 4.61
N ILE A 112 1.77 -14.90 3.46
CA ILE A 112 1.44 -15.98 2.51
C ILE A 112 1.60 -17.36 3.16
N ALA A 113 2.68 -17.57 3.92
CA ALA A 113 2.92 -18.83 4.63
C ALA A 113 1.82 -19.13 5.66
N ALA A 114 1.42 -18.12 6.45
CA ALA A 114 0.34 -18.24 7.43
C ALA A 114 -1.00 -18.61 6.77
N VAL A 115 -1.32 -18.00 5.62
CA VAL A 115 -2.51 -18.37 4.83
C VAL A 115 -2.43 -19.82 4.33
N GLY A 116 -1.24 -20.26 3.89
CA GLY A 116 -1.01 -21.65 3.52
C GLY A 116 -1.33 -22.64 4.64
N GLU A 117 -0.89 -22.34 5.86
CA GLU A 117 -1.19 -23.17 7.03
C GLU A 117 -2.69 -23.22 7.36
N ILE A 118 -3.43 -22.11 7.17
CA ILE A 118 -4.89 -22.06 7.35
C ILE A 118 -5.62 -22.94 6.32
N ILE A 119 -5.14 -22.97 5.08
CA ILE A 119 -5.76 -23.74 3.97
C ILE A 119 -5.28 -25.22 3.98
N GLY A 120 -4.32 -25.57 4.85
CA GLY A 120 -3.74 -26.91 4.93
C GLY A 120 -2.69 -27.21 3.86
N VAL A 121 -2.15 -26.18 3.21
CA VAL A 121 -1.08 -26.30 2.21
C VAL A 121 0.27 -26.04 2.87
N SER A 122 1.24 -26.92 2.63
CA SER A 122 2.60 -26.75 3.17
C SER A 122 3.26 -25.46 2.66
N ARG A 123 3.76 -24.64 3.59
CA ARG A 123 4.52 -23.42 3.30
C ARG A 123 5.72 -23.65 2.37
N TYR A 124 6.33 -24.84 2.44
CA TYR A 124 7.47 -25.20 1.60
C TYR A 124 7.11 -25.35 0.12
N LEU A 125 5.84 -25.63 -0.19
CA LEU A 125 5.32 -25.67 -1.56
C LEU A 125 4.80 -24.29 -1.98
N LEU A 126 4.06 -23.62 -1.08
CA LEU A 126 3.38 -22.37 -1.38
C LEU A 126 4.35 -21.21 -1.63
N ILE A 127 5.39 -21.07 -0.80
CA ILE A 127 6.34 -19.95 -0.93
C ILE A 127 7.06 -19.99 -2.29
N PRO A 128 7.73 -21.08 -2.71
CA PRO A 128 8.41 -21.11 -4.01
C PRO A 128 7.46 -20.91 -5.19
N LEU A 129 6.24 -21.44 -5.11
CA LEU A 129 5.21 -21.28 -6.14
C LEU A 129 4.84 -19.80 -6.32
N ILE A 130 4.57 -19.09 -5.22
CA ILE A 130 4.23 -17.66 -5.26
C ILE A 130 5.44 -16.83 -5.69
N THR A 131 6.65 -17.16 -5.23
CA THR A 131 7.88 -16.50 -5.71
C THR A 131 8.03 -16.63 -7.22
N LEU A 132 7.82 -17.83 -7.78
CA LEU A 132 7.89 -18.05 -9.24
C LEU A 132 6.82 -17.24 -9.97
N LEU A 133 5.59 -17.22 -9.44
CA LEU A 133 4.48 -16.45 -10.01
C LEU A 133 4.81 -14.95 -10.05
N ILE A 134 5.30 -14.39 -8.94
CA ILE A 134 5.71 -12.97 -8.87
C ILE A 134 6.84 -12.71 -9.87
N LEU A 135 7.86 -13.56 -9.91
CA LEU A 135 9.02 -13.38 -10.80
C LEU A 135 8.61 -13.41 -12.28
N VAL A 136 7.78 -14.37 -12.68
CA VAL A 136 7.24 -14.44 -14.05
C VAL A 136 6.37 -13.22 -14.36
N SER A 137 5.56 -12.79 -13.40
CA SER A 137 4.69 -11.62 -13.54
C SER A 137 5.51 -10.35 -13.75
N THR A 138 6.56 -10.13 -12.95
CA THR A 138 7.48 -8.98 -13.08
C THR A 138 8.20 -8.96 -14.43
N ILE A 139 8.59 -10.11 -14.98
CA ILE A 139 9.32 -10.16 -16.26
C ILE A 139 8.37 -9.99 -17.46
N LYS A 140 7.16 -10.57 -17.40
CA LYS A 140 6.27 -10.68 -18.57
C LYS A 140 5.17 -9.62 -18.65
N LEU A 141 4.76 -9.02 -17.54
CA LEU A 141 3.61 -8.11 -17.54
C LEU A 141 4.04 -6.66 -17.77
N ASN A 142 3.31 -6.01 -18.68
CA ASN A 142 3.43 -4.59 -18.93
C ASN A 142 2.80 -3.78 -17.79
N TYR A 143 3.29 -2.56 -17.58
CA TYR A 143 2.81 -1.65 -16.53
C TYR A 143 1.28 -1.48 -16.53
N LYS A 144 0.66 -1.29 -17.71
CA LYS A 144 -0.80 -1.16 -17.85
C LYS A 144 -1.58 -2.39 -17.39
N THR A 145 -1.00 -3.58 -17.51
CA THR A 145 -1.64 -4.83 -17.07
C THR A 145 -1.51 -4.97 -15.57
N MET A 146 -0.35 -4.63 -15.00
CA MET A 146 -0.14 -4.59 -13.56
C MET A 146 -1.06 -3.59 -12.85
N GLU A 147 -1.22 -2.40 -13.42
CA GLU A 147 -2.13 -1.37 -12.90
C GLU A 147 -3.57 -1.88 -12.81
N LYS A 148 -4.08 -2.52 -13.88
CA LYS A 148 -5.41 -3.14 -13.87
C LYS A 148 -5.53 -4.27 -12.83
N PHE A 149 -4.48 -5.08 -12.69
CA PHE A 149 -4.46 -6.16 -11.71
C PHE A 149 -4.55 -5.61 -10.27
N PHE A 150 -3.76 -4.60 -9.92
CA PHE A 150 -3.82 -3.94 -8.62
C PHE A 150 -5.17 -3.24 -8.37
N PHE A 151 -5.75 -2.62 -9.40
CA PHE A 151 -7.07 -2.02 -9.29
C PHE A 151 -8.16 -3.05 -8.96
N ILE A 152 -8.09 -4.24 -9.57
CA ILE A 152 -9.01 -5.35 -9.23
C ILE A 152 -8.76 -5.82 -7.79
N LEU A 153 -7.50 -5.91 -7.37
CA LEU A 153 -7.14 -6.29 -6.00
C LEU A 153 -7.73 -5.34 -4.94
N THR A 154 -7.85 -4.04 -5.25
CA THR A 154 -8.49 -3.08 -4.34
C THR A 154 -9.93 -3.47 -3.96
N PHE A 155 -10.67 -4.15 -4.84
CA PHE A 155 -12.02 -4.61 -4.50
C PHE A 155 -12.04 -5.67 -3.39
N PHE A 156 -10.93 -6.38 -3.14
CA PHE A 156 -10.85 -7.28 -1.98
C PHE A 156 -10.98 -6.53 -0.65
N TYR A 157 -10.65 -5.24 -0.58
CA TYR A 157 -10.86 -4.46 0.65
C TYR A 157 -12.34 -4.30 1.04
N ILE A 158 -13.27 -4.51 0.11
CA ILE A 158 -14.71 -4.56 0.44
C ILE A 158 -15.00 -5.71 1.41
N SER A 159 -14.23 -6.81 1.37
CA SER A 159 -14.37 -7.92 2.31
C SER A 159 -14.12 -7.51 3.77
N TYR A 160 -13.29 -6.49 4.03
CA TYR A 160 -13.09 -5.96 5.39
C TYR A 160 -14.35 -5.26 5.91
N ILE A 161 -15.07 -4.53 5.06
CA ILE A 161 -16.36 -3.90 5.43
C ILE A 161 -17.37 -4.99 5.78
N ILE A 162 -17.47 -6.02 4.95
CA ILE A 162 -18.37 -7.16 5.19
C ILE A 162 -18.00 -7.85 6.51
N SER A 163 -16.71 -8.10 6.75
CA SER A 163 -16.21 -8.71 7.98
C SER A 163 -16.50 -7.86 9.21
N GLY A 164 -16.36 -6.54 9.10
CA GLY A 164 -16.69 -5.58 10.17
C GLY A 164 -18.18 -5.50 10.49
N VAL A 165 -19.07 -5.73 9.52
CA VAL A 165 -20.51 -5.83 9.79
C VAL A 165 -20.85 -7.17 10.44
N LEU A 166 -20.26 -8.27 9.93
CA LEU A 166 -20.48 -9.61 10.45
C LEU A 166 -19.94 -9.80 11.87
N SER A 167 -18.89 -9.07 12.26
CA SER A 167 -18.33 -9.11 13.60
C SER A 167 -19.24 -8.48 14.67
N LYS A 168 -20.39 -7.91 14.30
CA LYS A 168 -21.38 -7.26 15.19
C LYS A 168 -20.73 -6.35 16.24
N PRO A 169 -19.99 -5.31 15.80
CA PRO A 169 -19.24 -4.45 16.69
C PRO A 169 -20.18 -3.66 17.63
N HIS A 170 -19.76 -3.51 18.89
CA HIS A 170 -20.41 -2.62 19.84
C HIS A 170 -20.03 -1.17 19.54
N TRP A 171 -20.85 -0.46 18.76
CA TRP A 171 -20.60 0.92 18.31
C TRP A 171 -20.62 1.99 19.42
N GLY A 172 -20.92 1.61 20.67
CA GLY A 172 -21.14 2.53 21.79
C GLY A 172 -20.06 2.50 22.88
N SER A 173 -18.93 1.82 22.65
CA SER A 173 -17.81 1.70 23.60
C SER A 173 -16.54 2.36 23.06
#